data_AF-A0A177L6V3-F1
#
_entry.id   AF-A0A177L6V3-F1
#
_cell.length_a   1.000
_cell.length_b   1.000
_cell.length_c   1.000
_cell.angle_alpha   90.00
_cell.angle_beta   90.00
_cell.angle_gamma   90.00
#
_symmetry.space_group_name_H-M   'P 1'
#
loop_
_entity.id
_entity.type
_entity.pdbx_description
1 polymer ?
#
loop_
_entity_poly.entity_id
_entity_poly.type
_entity_poly.pdbx_seq_one_letter_code
_entity_poly.pdbx_strand_id
1 'polypeptide(L)' 'MQEWQANSFALHFCIPTFMLEKLELTDHKQAAIAIIAQTLSVEYGFAEERLERWLLQRAMVYYG' A
#
# COMPACT_ATOMS: atom_id res chain seq x y z
N MET A 1 1.24 -21.97 16.43
CA MET A 1 0.54 -20.67 16.50
C MET A 1 1.47 -19.48 16.16
N GLN A 2 2.40 -19.63 15.21
CA GLN A 2 3.41 -18.60 14.92
C GLN A 2 3.42 -18.17 13.44
N GLU A 3 3.15 -19.09 12.50
CA GLU A 3 3.16 -18.80 11.07
C GLU A 3 2.06 -17.82 10.62
N TRP A 4 0.88 -17.87 11.24
CA TRP A 4 -0.24 -16.98 10.91
C TRP A 4 0.01 -15.52 11.30
N GLN A 5 0.73 -15.30 12.41
CA GLN A 5 1.12 -13.94 12.82
C GLN A 5 2.23 -13.40 11.92
N ALA A 6 3.21 -14.23 11.53
CA ALA A 6 4.31 -13.83 10.65
C ALA A 6 3.84 -13.48 9.23
N ASN A 7 2.85 -14.21 8.68
CA ASN A 7 2.35 -13.94 7.34
C ASN A 7 1.53 -12.63 7.28
N SER A 8 0.82 -12.32 8.36
CA SER A 8 0.14 -11.02 8.51
C SER A 8 1.14 -9.87 8.64
N PHE A 9 2.27 -10.09 9.30
CA PHE A 9 3.40 -9.17 9.31
C PHE A 9 3.96 -8.97 7.89
N ALA A 10 4.27 -10.02 7.13
CA ALA A 10 4.85 -9.88 5.78
C ALA A 10 4.00 -9.03 4.83
N LEU A 11 2.67 -9.23 4.86
CA LEU A 11 1.71 -8.42 4.08
C LEU A 11 1.65 -6.94 4.53
N HIS A 12 1.80 -6.67 5.83
CA HIS A 12 1.91 -5.31 6.37
C HIS A 12 3.31 -4.69 6.23
N PHE A 13 4.35 -5.52 6.11
CA PHE A 13 5.76 -5.11 6.08
C PHE A 13 6.20 -4.71 4.67
N CYS A 14 5.66 -5.35 3.62
CA CYS A 14 6.06 -5.04 2.25
C CYS A 14 5.73 -3.61 1.82
N ILE A 15 4.63 -3.03 2.31
CA ILE A 15 4.24 -1.65 1.96
C ILE A 15 3.67 -0.95 3.19
N PRO A 16 4.52 -0.36 4.04
CA PRO A 16 4.09 0.37 5.21
C PRO A 16 3.35 1.65 4.83
N THR A 17 2.33 2.00 5.61
CA THR A 17 1.51 3.20 5.39
C THR A 17 2.32 4.48 5.37
N PHE A 18 3.33 4.59 6.25
CA PHE A 18 4.24 5.73 6.29
C PHE A 18 5.11 5.86 5.02
N MET A 19 5.37 4.77 4.28
CA MET A 19 6.08 4.86 3.00
C MET A 19 5.15 5.45 1.93
N LEU A 20 3.89 5.02 1.89
CA LEU A 20 2.89 5.58 0.98
C LEU A 20 2.64 7.08 1.25
N GLU A 21 2.67 7.50 2.51
CA GLU A 21 2.58 8.91 2.89
C GLU A 21 3.82 9.72 2.53
N LYS A 22 5.00 9.08 2.46
CA LYS A 22 6.25 9.71 2.02
C LYS A 22 6.44 9.71 0.51
N LEU A 23 5.76 8.81 -0.21
CA LEU A 23 5.71 8.87 -1.66
C LEU A 23 4.82 10.05 -2.06
N GLU A 24 5.34 10.93 -2.91
CA GLU A 24 4.54 11.91 -3.63
C GLU A 24 3.69 11.18 -4.68
N LEU A 25 2.63 10.53 -4.23
CA LEU A 25 1.67 9.86 -5.10
C LEU A 25 0.95 10.93 -5.91
N THR A 26 1.20 10.91 -7.21
CA THR A 26 0.53 11.80 -8.17
C THR A 26 -0.96 11.49 -8.22
N ASP A 27 -1.79 12.48 -8.59
CA ASP A 27 -3.26 12.31 -8.75
C ASP A 27 -3.65 11.18 -9.74
N HIS A 28 -2.69 10.74 -10.56
CA HIS A 28 -2.85 9.62 -11.46
C HIS A 28 -2.60 8.29 -10.73
N LYS A 29 -3.68 7.56 -10.41
CA LYS A 29 -3.65 6.21 -9.80
C LYS A 29 -2.65 5.27 -10.48
N GLN A 30 -2.63 5.21 -11.81
CA GLN A 30 -1.73 4.33 -12.57
C GLN A 30 -0.24 4.69 -12.37
N ALA A 31 0.09 5.98 -12.34
CA ALA A 31 1.44 6.45 -12.07
C ALA A 31 1.84 6.13 -10.63
N ALA A 32 0.95 6.37 -9.67
CA ALA A 32 1.14 6.00 -8.27
C ALA A 32 1.41 4.49 -8.10
N ILE A 33 0.63 3.62 -8.75
CA ILE A 33 0.85 2.16 -8.73
C ILE A 33 2.21 1.81 -9.32
N ALA A 34 2.58 2.38 -10.46
CA ALA A 34 3.87 2.12 -11.09
C ALA A 34 5.06 2.58 -10.23
N ILE A 35 4.94 3.72 -9.52
CA ILE A 35 5.97 4.20 -8.59
C ILE A 35 6.07 3.26 -7.39
N ILE A 36 4.94 2.82 -6.81
CA ILE A 36 4.92 1.88 -5.69
C ILE A 36 5.53 0.54 -6.11
N ALA A 37 5.12 0.01 -7.26
CA ALA A 37 5.62 -1.25 -7.81
C ALA A 37 7.14 -1.22 -8.03
N GLN A 38 7.66 -0.14 -8.61
CA GLN A 38 9.11 0.02 -8.83
C GLN A 38 9.88 0.27 -7.53
N THR A 39 9.36 1.12 -6.65
CA THR A 39 10.04 1.51 -5.39
C THR A 39 10.13 0.35 -4.41
N LEU A 40 9.09 -0.49 -4.37
CA LEU A 40 9.00 -1.63 -3.46
C LEU A 40 9.32 -2.95 -4.15
N SER A 41 9.65 -2.89 -5.44
CA SER A 41 9.95 -4.03 -6.29
C SER A 41 8.89 -5.14 -6.20
N VAL A 42 7.61 -4.74 -6.14
CA VAL A 42 6.44 -5.62 -6.05
C VAL A 42 5.70 -5.68 -7.38
N GLU A 43 4.85 -6.69 -7.54
CA GLU A 43 3.99 -6.81 -8.72
C GLU A 43 2.98 -5.64 -8.80
N TYR A 44 2.69 -5.19 -10.02
CA TYR A 44 1.76 -4.08 -10.27
C TYR A 44 0.38 -4.32 -9.64
N GLY A 45 -0.16 -5.55 -9.76
CA GLY A 45 -1.44 -5.90 -9.14
C GLY A 45 -1.41 -5.82 -7.61
N PHE A 46 -0.29 -6.20 -7.00
CA PHE A 46 -0.10 -6.11 -5.54
C PHE A 46 0.01 -4.65 -5.07
N ALA A 47 0.71 -3.81 -5.84
CA ALA A 47 0.77 -2.37 -5.58
C ALA A 47 -0.60 -1.70 -5.72
N GLU A 48 -1.42 -2.13 -6.69
CA GLU A 48 -2.78 -1.62 -6.87
C GLU A 48 -3.68 -1.94 -5.68
N GLU A 49 -3.78 -3.21 -5.30
CA GLU A 49 -4.60 -3.62 -4.15
C GLU A 49 -4.20 -2.88 -2.86
N ARG A 50 -2.89 -2.65 -2.67
CA ARG A 50 -2.39 -1.93 -1.50
C ARG A 50 -2.76 -0.45 -1.52
N LEU A 51 -2.64 0.20 -2.67
CA LEU A 51 -2.99 1.62 -2.86
C LEU A 51 -4.49 1.83 -2.60
N GLU A 52 -5.34 0.95 -3.12
CA GLU A 52 -6.79 1.02 -2.89
C GLU A 52 -7.15 0.90 -1.41
N ARG A 53 -6.57 -0.08 -0.70
CA ARG A 53 -6.79 -0.22 0.75
C ARG A 53 -6.35 1.01 1.52
N TRP A 54 -5.25 1.64 1.12
CA TRP A 54 -4.77 2.88 1.74
C TRP A 54 -5.74 4.04 1.51
N LEU A 55 -6.23 4.22 0.29
CA LEU A 55 -7.21 5.25 -0.05
C LEU A 55 -8.53 5.05 0.71
N LEU A 56 -9.01 3.82 0.84
CA LEU A 56 -10.21 3.47 1.61
C LEU A 56 -10.03 3.78 3.10
N GLN A 57 -8.89 3.41 3.69
CA GLN A 57 -8.57 3.73 5.09
C GLN A 57 -8.51 5.25 5.31
N ARG A 58 -7.87 6.00 4.39
CA ARG A 58 -7.86 7.47 4.44
C ARG A 58 -9.27 8.05 4.35
N ALA A 59 -10.09 7.56 3.43
CA ALA A 59 -11.47 8.03 3.27
C ALA A 59 -12.31 7.76 4.53
N MET A 60 -12.18 6.58 5.15
CA MET A 60 -12.88 6.26 6.40
C MET A 60 -12.54 7.22 7.55
N VAL A 61 -11.30 7.70 7.63
CA VAL A 61 -10.87 8.68 8.64
C VAL A 61 -11.49 10.06 8.43
N TYR A 62 -11.82 10.44 7.18
CA TYR A 62 -12.40 11.75 6.87
C TYR A 62 -13.94 11.81 7.01
N TYR A 63 -14.61 10.66 7.02
CA TYR A 63 -16.08 10.58 7.11
C TYR A 63 -16.58 9.95 8.43
N GLY A 64 -15.69 9.72 9.40
CA GLY A 64 -15.99 9.19 10.74
C GLY A 64 -16.10 10.27 11.80
#